data_AF-A0A2P4SLC8-F1
#
_entry.id   AF-A0A2P4SLC8-F1
#
_cell.length_a   1.000
_cell.length_b   1.000
_cell.length_c   1.000
_cell.angle_alpha   90.00
_cell.angle_beta   90.00
_cell.angle_gamma   90.00
#
_symmetry.space_group_name_H-M   'P 1'
#
loop_
_entity.id
_entity.type
_entity.pdbx_description
1 polymer ?
#
loop_
_entity_poly.entity_id
_entity_poly.type
_entity_poly.pdbx_seq_one_letter_code
_entity_poly.pdbx_strand_id
1 'polypeptide(L)'
;MAAMAAMVAALREWAVAAARRDAAWRAAVAACAPLLASLAGLAAQMRAAQRLAWDGTPLGAFSELRERLWRKQRGAAEALLEELCERREELRAVRDAVGAGAASVLRLYEERAAELSLTEVLRRGPRCPSLA
;
A
#
# COMPACT_ATOMS: atom_id res chain seq x y z
N MET A 1 20.15 27.02 15.64
CA MET A 1 20.83 25.72 15.86
C MET A 1 19.88 24.64 16.39
N ALA A 2 19.09 24.91 17.44
CA ALA A 2 18.12 23.93 17.96
C ALA A 2 17.06 23.52 16.92
N ALA A 3 16.47 24.47 16.18
CA ALA A 3 15.53 24.18 15.10
C ALA A 3 16.13 23.30 13.99
N MET A 4 17.36 23.61 13.54
CA MET A 4 18.05 22.80 12.53
C MET A 4 18.32 21.37 13.02
N ALA A 5 18.77 21.22 14.27
CA ALA A 5 18.99 19.90 14.86
C ALA A 5 17.68 19.10 15.01
N ALA A 6 16.60 19.76 15.42
CA ALA A 6 15.27 19.15 15.51
C ALA A 6 14.76 18.71 14.13
N MET A 7 14.96 19.53 13.09
CA MET A 7 14.57 19.17 11.72
C MET A 7 15.37 17.97 11.19
N VAL A 8 16.69 17.94 11.41
CA VAL A 8 17.54 16.81 11.02
C VAL A 8 17.13 15.52 11.75
N ALA A 9 16.81 15.61 13.04
CA ALA A 9 16.33 14.46 13.82
C ALA A 9 15.00 13.94 13.25
N ALA A 10 14.02 14.83 13.04
CA ALA A 10 12.71 14.47 12.50
C ALA A 10 12.80 13.83 11.10
N LEU A 11 13.64 14.38 10.22
CA LEU A 11 13.87 13.81 8.88
C LEU A 11 14.51 12.42 8.94
N ARG A 12 15.48 12.22 9.85
CA ARG A 12 16.12 10.90 10.04
C ARG A 12 15.13 9.88 10.57
N GLU A 13 14.35 10.24 11.58
CA GLU A 13 13.32 9.36 12.14
C GLU A 13 12.27 8.99 11.08
N TRP A 14 11.79 9.98 10.33
CA TRP A 14 10.86 9.75 9.23
C TRP A 14 11.47 8.87 8.15
N ALA A 15 12.71 9.08 7.73
CA ALA A 15 13.37 8.26 6.71
C ALA A 15 13.51 6.79 7.15
N VAL A 16 13.89 6.55 8.41
CA VAL A 16 13.97 5.19 8.98
C VAL A 16 12.58 4.55 9.07
N ALA A 17 11.55 5.31 9.46
CA ALA A 17 10.18 4.84 9.47
C ALA A 17 9.70 4.52 8.04
N ALA A 18 9.93 5.41 7.07
CA ALA A 18 9.56 5.24 5.67
C ALA A 18 10.23 4.02 5.04
N ALA A 19 11.52 3.77 5.33
CA ALA A 19 12.23 2.58 4.84
C ALA A 19 11.60 1.27 5.37
N ARG A 20 11.25 1.21 6.66
CA ARG A 20 10.52 0.05 7.22
C ARG A 20 9.14 -0.13 6.58
N ARG A 21 8.46 0.98 6.28
CA ARG A 21 7.14 0.97 5.65
C ARG A 21 7.21 0.57 4.17
N ASP A 22 8.27 0.92 3.45
CA ASP A 22 8.51 0.46 2.07
C ASP A 22 8.67 -1.07 2.00
N ALA A 23 9.43 -1.66 2.93
CA ALA A 23 9.55 -3.12 3.01
C ALA A 23 8.18 -3.79 3.24
N ALA A 24 7.37 -3.25 4.17
CA ALA A 24 6.01 -3.73 4.43
C ALA A 24 5.07 -3.54 3.21
N TRP A 25 5.18 -2.40 2.53
CA TRP A 25 4.43 -2.12 1.30
C TRP A 25 4.74 -3.14 0.21
N ARG A 26 6.03 -3.38 -0.08
CA ARG A 26 6.45 -4.37 -1.08
C ARG A 26 5.97 -5.77 -0.74
N ALA A 27 6.05 -6.16 0.54
CA ALA A 27 5.54 -7.45 0.99
C ALA A 27 4.02 -7.57 0.77
N ALA A 28 3.25 -6.54 1.15
CA ALA A 28 1.80 -6.51 0.95
C ALA A 28 1.42 -6.54 -0.56
N VAL A 29 2.11 -5.78 -1.41
CA VAL A 29 1.91 -5.83 -2.87
C VAL A 29 2.25 -7.22 -3.43
N ALA A 30 3.35 -7.83 -2.99
CA ALA A 30 3.73 -9.17 -3.42
C ALA A 30 2.69 -10.22 -3.01
N ALA A 31 2.09 -10.08 -1.82
CA ALA A 31 1.02 -10.96 -1.35
C ALA A 31 -0.26 -10.86 -2.18
N CYS A 32 -0.53 -9.73 -2.85
CA CYS A 32 -1.68 -9.60 -3.75
C CYS A 32 -1.54 -10.42 -5.04
N ALA A 33 -0.31 -10.66 -5.52
CA ALA A 33 -0.06 -11.34 -6.79
C ALA A 33 -0.70 -12.74 -6.90
N PRO A 34 -0.50 -13.68 -5.93
CA PRO A 34 -1.14 -15.00 -5.99
C PRO A 34 -2.68 -14.94 -5.90
N LEU A 35 -3.24 -13.96 -5.19
CA LEU A 35 -4.69 -13.77 -5.08
C LEU A 35 -5.29 -13.31 -6.40
N LEU A 36 -4.64 -12.34 -7.05
CA LEU A 36 -5.04 -11.87 -8.39
C LEU A 36 -4.91 -12.98 -9.44
N ALA A 37 -3.85 -13.78 -9.38
CA ALA A 37 -3.67 -14.93 -10.26
C ALA A 37 -4.78 -15.98 -10.05
N SER A 38 -5.13 -16.27 -8.79
CA SER A 38 -6.21 -17.20 -8.44
C SER A 38 -7.57 -16.70 -8.93
N LEU A 39 -7.87 -15.41 -8.76
CA LEU A 39 -9.10 -14.78 -9.28
C LEU A 39 -9.16 -14.81 -10.80
N ALA A 40 -8.05 -14.52 -11.48
CA ALA A 40 -7.99 -14.59 -12.94
C ALA A 40 -8.24 -16.03 -13.44
N GLY A 41 -7.64 -17.02 -12.77
CA GLY A 41 -7.85 -18.44 -13.02
C GLY A 41 -9.31 -18.85 -12.80
N LEU A 42 -9.90 -18.46 -11.68
CA LEU A 42 -11.30 -18.72 -11.38
C LEU A 42 -12.24 -18.08 -12.41
N ALA A 43 -11.99 -16.83 -12.79
CA ALA A 43 -12.77 -16.15 -13.82
C ALA A 43 -12.66 -16.87 -15.18
N ALA A 44 -11.49 -17.41 -15.52
CA ALA A 44 -11.32 -18.23 -16.72
C ALA A 44 -12.13 -19.54 -16.64
N GLN A 45 -12.13 -20.22 -15.48
CA GLN A 45 -12.93 -21.41 -15.24
C GLN A 45 -14.43 -21.14 -15.33
N MET A 46 -14.91 -20.03 -14.75
CA MET A 46 -16.31 -19.62 -14.83
C MET A 46 -16.72 -19.34 -16.27
N ARG A 47 -15.90 -18.63 -17.06
CA ARG A 47 -16.14 -18.41 -18.49
C ARG A 47 -16.11 -19.71 -19.31
N ALA A 48 -15.27 -20.68 -18.94
CA ALA A 48 -15.24 -21.99 -19.60
C ALA A 48 -16.52 -22.77 -19.29
N ALA A 49 -16.96 -22.80 -18.03
CA ALA A 49 -18.19 -23.46 -17.61
C ALA A 49 -19.45 -22.86 -18.26
N GLN A 50 -19.49 -21.54 -18.46
CA GLN A 50 -20.58 -20.85 -19.16
C GLN A 50 -20.66 -21.20 -20.65
N ARG A 51 -19.52 -21.44 -21.29
CA ARG A 51 -19.44 -21.78 -22.72
C ARG A 51 -19.57 -23.27 -23.00
N LEU A 52 -19.60 -24.10 -21.96
CA LEU A 52 -19.69 -25.55 -22.09
C LEU A 52 -21.09 -25.94 -22.61
N ALA A 53 -21.13 -26.76 -23.66
CA ALA A 53 -22.35 -27.43 -24.10
C ALA A 53 -22.64 -28.62 -23.18
N TRP A 54 -23.19 -28.36 -21.99
CA TRP A 54 -23.38 -29.34 -20.91
C TRP A 54 -24.01 -30.65 -21.38
N ASP A 55 -25.12 -30.57 -22.12
CA ASP A 55 -25.88 -31.74 -22.60
C ASP A 55 -25.11 -32.57 -23.65
N GLY A 56 -24.10 -31.97 -24.30
CA GLY A 56 -23.22 -32.64 -25.25
C GLY A 56 -21.99 -33.28 -24.63
N THR A 57 -21.90 -33.30 -23.29
CA THR A 57 -20.76 -33.85 -22.55
C THR A 57 -21.20 -34.90 -21.54
N PRO A 58 -20.30 -35.80 -21.10
CA PRO A 58 -20.59 -36.72 -20.00
C PRO A 58 -21.02 -36.03 -18.70
N LEU A 59 -20.74 -34.73 -18.55
CA LEU A 59 -21.16 -33.93 -17.40
C LEU A 59 -22.65 -33.62 -17.39
N GLY A 60 -23.32 -33.66 -18.55
CA GLY A 60 -24.77 -33.44 -18.68
C GLY A 60 -25.61 -34.50 -17.97
N ALA A 61 -25.06 -35.69 -17.71
CA ALA A 61 -25.72 -36.73 -16.92
C ALA A 61 -25.93 -36.32 -15.44
N PHE A 62 -25.26 -35.27 -14.98
CA PHE A 62 -25.34 -34.77 -13.60
C PHE A 62 -26.14 -33.47 -13.54
N SER A 63 -27.47 -33.58 -13.39
CA SER A 63 -28.41 -32.43 -13.44
C SER A 63 -28.04 -31.27 -12.49
N GLU A 64 -27.56 -31.60 -11.29
CA GLU A 64 -27.21 -30.63 -10.24
C GLU A 64 -25.80 -30.03 -10.40
N LEU A 65 -24.95 -30.61 -11.25
CA LEU A 65 -23.54 -30.26 -11.30
C LEU A 65 -23.33 -28.79 -11.68
N ARG A 66 -24.09 -28.29 -12.65
CA ARG A 66 -23.98 -26.90 -13.12
C ARG A 66 -24.25 -25.91 -12.00
N GLU A 67 -25.34 -26.12 -11.25
CA GLU A 67 -25.73 -25.25 -10.15
C GLU A 67 -24.73 -25.33 -8.99
N ARG A 68 -24.31 -26.54 -8.62
CA ARG A 68 -23.31 -26.75 -7.55
C ARG A 68 -21.97 -26.14 -7.91
N LEU A 69 -21.52 -26.28 -9.16
CA LEU A 69 -20.29 -25.67 -9.64
C LEU A 69 -20.39 -24.14 -9.57
N TRP A 70 -21.50 -23.57 -10.03
CA TRP A 70 -21.74 -22.13 -9.95
C TRP A 70 -21.66 -21.62 -8.49
N ARG A 71 -22.37 -22.28 -7.56
CA ARG A 71 -22.32 -21.93 -6.13
C ARG A 71 -20.90 -22.02 -5.57
N LYS A 72 -20.16 -23.08 -5.91
CA LYS A 72 -18.77 -23.26 -5.46
C LYS A 72 -17.83 -22.19 -6.02
N GLN A 73 -17.93 -21.89 -7.31
CA GLN A 73 -17.12 -20.87 -7.96
C GLN A 73 -17.42 -19.47 -7.40
N ARG A 74 -18.70 -19.16 -7.17
CA ARG A 74 -19.10 -17.90 -6.54
C ARG A 74 -18.55 -17.76 -5.12
N GLY A 75 -18.69 -18.79 -4.30
CA GLY A 75 -18.12 -18.77 -2.94
C GLY A 75 -16.60 -18.64 -2.93
N ALA A 76 -15.90 -19.29 -3.87
CA ALA A 76 -14.46 -19.12 -4.03
C ALA A 76 -14.08 -17.68 -4.46
N ALA A 77 -14.87 -17.05 -5.34
CA ALA A 77 -14.66 -15.67 -5.74
C ALA A 77 -14.88 -14.71 -4.57
N GLU A 78 -15.95 -14.91 -3.79
CA GLU A 78 -16.25 -14.11 -2.60
C GLU A 78 -15.10 -14.18 -1.58
N ALA A 79 -14.60 -15.39 -1.27
CA ALA A 79 -13.47 -15.57 -0.36
C ALA A 79 -12.18 -14.89 -0.85
N LEU A 80 -11.84 -15.03 -2.14
CA LEU A 80 -10.65 -14.37 -2.71
C LEU A 80 -10.77 -12.84 -2.72
N LEU A 81 -11.97 -12.30 -2.95
CA LEU A 81 -12.23 -10.86 -2.92
C LEU A 81 -12.16 -10.29 -1.50
N GLU A 82 -12.62 -11.05 -0.51
CA GLU A 82 -12.49 -10.71 0.91
C GLU A 82 -11.01 -10.61 1.30
N GLU A 83 -10.20 -11.62 0.97
CA GLU A 83 -8.76 -11.62 1.24
C GLU A 83 -8.03 -10.46 0.54
N LEU A 84 -8.41 -10.14 -0.70
CA LEU A 84 -7.90 -8.95 -1.40
C LEU A 84 -8.30 -7.64 -0.72
N CYS A 85 -9.50 -7.55 -0.14
CA CYS A 85 -9.92 -6.38 0.60
C CYS A 85 -9.07 -6.20 1.86
N GLU A 86 -8.74 -7.27 2.57
CA GLU A 86 -7.80 -7.21 3.69
C GLU A 86 -6.43 -6.70 3.26
N ARG A 87 -5.86 -7.24 2.16
CA ARG A 87 -4.57 -6.77 1.63
C ARG A 87 -4.63 -5.29 1.24
N ARG A 88 -5.76 -4.83 0.69
CA ARG A 88 -5.99 -3.42 0.36
C ARG A 88 -5.98 -2.54 1.61
N GLU A 89 -6.60 -2.97 2.71
CA GLU A 89 -6.58 -2.22 3.96
C GLU A 89 -5.17 -2.17 4.59
N GLU A 90 -4.36 -3.22 4.46
CA GLU A 90 -2.95 -3.19 4.86
C GLU A 90 -2.15 -2.16 4.06
N LEU A 91 -2.28 -2.16 2.73
CA LEU A 91 -1.65 -1.17 1.85
C LEU A 91 -2.10 0.24 2.21
N ARG A 92 -3.40 0.43 2.47
CA ARG A 92 -3.97 1.70 2.90
C ARG A 92 -3.34 2.17 4.21
N ALA A 93 -3.23 1.30 5.21
CA ALA A 93 -2.63 1.63 6.49
C ALA A 93 -1.15 2.05 6.35
N VAL A 94 -0.39 1.36 5.48
CA VAL A 94 1.01 1.73 5.19
C VAL A 94 1.09 3.11 4.55
N ARG A 95 0.27 3.37 3.52
CA ARG A 95 0.20 4.68 2.84
C ARG A 95 -0.16 5.80 3.83
N ASP A 96 -1.19 5.59 4.64
CA ASP A 96 -1.69 6.59 5.58
C ASP A 96 -0.64 6.90 6.65
N ALA A 97 0.10 5.89 7.13
CA ALA A 97 1.20 6.08 8.08
C ALA A 97 2.37 6.88 7.48
N VAL A 98 2.76 6.60 6.23
CA VAL A 98 3.81 7.36 5.53
C VAL A 98 3.37 8.82 5.32
N GLY A 99 2.12 9.02 4.89
CA GLY A 99 1.52 10.34 4.69
C GLY A 99 1.47 11.16 5.99
N ALA A 100 1.02 10.56 7.09
CA ALA A 100 1.01 11.22 8.40
C ALA A 100 2.41 11.59 8.88
N GLY A 101 3.39 10.72 8.68
CA GLY A 101 4.79 11.02 9.00
C GLY A 101 5.34 12.19 8.19
N ALA A 102 5.09 12.21 6.87
CA ALA A 102 5.54 13.29 6.00
C ALA A 102 4.87 14.63 6.37
N ALA A 103 3.57 14.61 6.64
CA ALA A 103 2.83 15.78 7.09
C ALA A 103 3.36 16.32 8.43
N SER A 104 3.75 15.44 9.37
CA SER A 104 4.34 15.85 10.65
C SER A 104 5.68 16.58 10.45
N VAL A 105 6.55 16.06 9.58
CA VAL A 105 7.83 16.69 9.25
C VAL A 105 7.63 18.04 8.56
N LEU A 106 6.67 18.12 7.62
CA LEU A 106 6.34 19.37 6.95
C LEU A 106 5.82 20.42 7.94
N ARG A 107 4.91 20.03 8.83
CA ARG A 107 4.40 20.93 9.89
C ARG A 107 5.52 21.43 10.79
N LEU A 108 6.47 20.57 11.17
CA LEU A 108 7.63 21.00 11.96
C LEU A 108 8.46 22.05 11.21
N TYR A 109 8.68 21.87 9.91
CA TYR A 109 9.35 22.85 9.08
C TYR A 109 8.59 24.18 9.06
N GLU A 110 7.29 24.15 8.81
CA GLU A 110 6.43 25.35 8.76
C GLU A 110 6.44 26.10 10.10
N GLU A 111 6.33 25.38 11.21
CA GLU A 111 6.39 25.94 12.57
C GLU A 111 7.76 26.57 12.91
N ARG A 112 8.83 26.19 12.20
CA ARG A 112 10.20 26.68 12.46
C ARG A 112 10.78 27.44 11.27
N ALA A 113 9.96 27.80 10.28
CA ALA A 113 10.43 28.34 9.01
C ALA A 113 11.27 29.62 9.19
N ALA A 114 10.91 30.49 10.13
CA ALA A 114 11.66 31.70 10.44
C ALA A 114 13.08 31.39 10.96
N GLU A 115 13.21 30.43 11.88
CA GLU A 115 14.50 30.01 12.46
C GLU A 115 15.35 29.15 11.50
N LEU A 116 14.71 28.52 10.52
CA LEU A 116 15.33 27.73 9.47
C LEU A 116 15.61 28.55 8.20
N SER A 117 15.24 29.83 8.18
CA SER A 117 15.43 30.68 7.01
C SER A 117 16.91 30.87 6.67
N LEU A 118 17.23 30.91 5.38
CA LEU A 118 18.59 31.16 4.89
C LEU A 118 19.17 32.46 5.48
N THR A 119 18.35 33.49 5.60
CA THR A 119 18.72 34.78 6.20
C THR A 119 19.15 34.63 7.66
N GLU A 120 18.42 33.86 8.47
CA GLU A 120 18.78 33.64 9.88
C GLU A 120 19.96 32.67 10.05
N VAL A 121 20.08 31.66 9.20
CA VAL A 121 21.23 30.72 9.22
C VAL A 121 22.53 31.43 8.84
N LEU A 122 22.47 32.40 7.92
CA LEU A 122 23.61 33.20 7.47
C LEU A 122 23.83 34.46 8.32
N ARG A 123 23.00 34.69 9.35
CA ARG A 123 23.14 35.85 10.23
C ARG A 123 24.47 35.80 10.96
N ARG A 124 25.22 36.90 10.87
CA ARG A 124 26.56 37.07 11.46
C ARG A 124 26.53 36.73 12.96
N GLY A 125 27.46 35.88 13.38
CA GLY A 125 27.52 35.40 14.76
C GLY A 125 28.76 34.56 15.03
N PRO A 126 28.96 34.05 16.25
CA PRO A 126 30.18 33.36 16.65
C PRO A 126 30.51 32.09 15.83
N ARG A 127 29.54 31.56 15.07
CA ARG A 127 29.70 30.40 14.17
C ARG A 127 29.69 30.75 12.69
N CYS A 128 29.41 32.00 12.34
CA CYS A 128 29.44 32.53 10.97
C CYS A 128 30.16 33.89 11.02
N PRO A 129 31.50 33.88 11.18
CA PRO A 129 32.27 35.11 11.10
C PRO A 129 32.14 35.70 9.71
N SER A 130 32.05 37.02 9.62
CA SER A 130 32.15 37.68 8.31
C SER A 130 33.53 37.43 7.73
N LEU A 131 33.58 37.14 6.43
CA LEU A 131 34.78 37.29 5.64
C LEU A 131 34.97 38.80 5.37
N ALA A 132 35.46 39.53 6.38
CA ALA A 132 35.89 40.92 6.24
C ALA A 132 37.42 40.92 6.11
#